data_AF-A0A971NF52-F1
#
_entry.id   AF-A0A971NF52-F1
#
_cell.length_a   1.000
_cell.length_b   1.000
_cell.length_c   1.000
_cell.angle_alpha   90.00
_cell.angle_beta   90.00
_cell.angle_gamma   90.00
#
_symmetry.space_group_name_H-M   'P 1'
#
loop_
_entity.id
_entity.type
_entity.pdbx_description
1 polymer ?
#
loop_
_entity_poly.entity_id
_entity_poly.type
_entity_poly.pdbx_seq_one_letter_code
_entity_poly.pdbx_strand_id
1 'polypeptide(L)' 'MKGVNNLRGPSEPELARAFIKIQEYTKRYSPMEGLQKGTIFPELYMPYEKHERRERGPQVKREREQDPWRFRGRGGRNG' A
#
# COMPACT_ATOMS: atom_id res chain seq x y z
N MET A 1 6.96 -49.92 -12.53
CA MET A 1 7.80 -48.79 -12.96
C MET A 1 7.42 -47.57 -12.14
N LYS A 2 8.35 -47.05 -11.32
CA LYS A 2 8.16 -45.82 -10.55
C LYS A 2 8.58 -44.61 -11.42
N GLY A 3 7.82 -43.52 -11.33
CA GLY A 3 8.35 -42.17 -11.52
C GLY A 3 7.93 -41.45 -12.80
N VAL A 4 6.86 -40.66 -12.70
CA VAL A 4 6.84 -39.34 -13.34
C VAL A 4 6.60 -38.33 -12.23
N ASN A 5 7.71 -37.84 -11.67
CA ASN A 5 7.71 -36.80 -10.65
C ASN A 5 7.19 -35.51 -11.31
N ASN A 6 5.99 -35.09 -10.93
CA ASN A 6 5.47 -33.76 -11.22
C ASN A 6 6.32 -32.73 -10.46
N LEU A 7 7.40 -32.27 -11.10
CA LEU A 7 8.13 -31.08 -10.67
C LEU A 7 7.31 -29.84 -11.02
N ARG A 8 6.23 -29.57 -10.27
CA ARG A 8 5.67 -28.21 -10.23
C ARG A 8 6.63 -27.38 -9.37
N GLY A 9 7.48 -26.60 -10.03
CA GLY A 9 8.20 -25.49 -9.38
C GLY A 9 7.20 -24.51 -8.74
N PRO A 10 7.68 -23.58 -7.89
CA PRO A 10 6.79 -22.56 -7.32
C PRO A 10 6.07 -21.85 -8.47
N SER A 11 4.74 -21.87 -8.45
CA SER A 11 3.93 -21.14 -9.42
C SER A 11 4.39 -19.70 -9.40
N GLU A 12 4.78 -19.17 -10.57
CA GLU A 12 5.08 -17.75 -10.72
C GLU A 12 3.93 -16.93 -10.12
N PRO A 13 4.22 -15.84 -9.39
CA PRO A 13 3.16 -15.00 -8.85
C PRO A 13 2.33 -14.45 -10.00
N GLU A 14 1.02 -14.70 -9.96
CA GLU A 14 0.12 -14.15 -10.96
C GLU A 14 0.05 -12.63 -10.84
N LEU A 15 -0.02 -11.94 -11.99
CA LEU A 15 -0.29 -10.50 -12.02
C LEU A 15 -1.69 -10.22 -11.43
N ALA A 16 -1.82 -9.09 -10.76
CA ALA A 16 -3.10 -8.64 -10.22
C ALA A 16 -4.13 -8.51 -11.35
N ARG A 17 -5.32 -9.10 -11.16
CA ARG A 17 -6.44 -8.96 -12.08
C ARG A 17 -7.35 -7.83 -11.62
N ALA A 18 -7.72 -6.94 -12.54
CA ALA A 18 -8.72 -5.92 -12.26
C ALA A 18 -10.09 -6.59 -12.04
N PHE A 19 -10.75 -6.26 -10.94
CA PHE A 19 -12.11 -6.73 -10.65
C PHE A 19 -13.09 -5.60 -10.93
N ILE A 20 -13.87 -5.73 -11.99
CA ILE A 20 -14.85 -4.72 -12.43
C ILE A 20 -16.24 -5.29 -12.15
N LYS A 21 -16.98 -4.66 -11.21
CA LYS A 21 -18.40 -4.98 -10.99
C LYS A 21 -19.26 -4.23 -12.01
N ILE A 22 -20.25 -4.90 -12.58
CA ILE A 22 -21.31 -4.21 -13.32
C ILE A 22 -22.08 -3.37 -12.31
N GLN A 23 -22.01 -2.05 -12.46
CA GLN A 23 -22.64 -1.11 -11.53
C GLN A 23 -24.01 -0.72 -12.07
N GLU A 24 -25.07 -1.07 -11.33
CA GLU A 24 -26.41 -0.59 -11.63
C GLU A 24 -26.52 0.90 -11.31
N TYR A 25 -27.05 1.67 -12.27
CA TYR A 25 -27.25 3.11 -12.09
C TYR A 25 -28.40 3.32 -11.11
N THR A 26 -28.07 3.51 -9.83
CA THR A 26 -29.07 3.65 -8.77
C THR A 26 -29.22 5.11 -8.37
N LYS A 27 -28.57 5.51 -7.28
CA LYS A 27 -28.66 6.83 -6.67
C LYS A 27 -27.39 7.61 -6.96
N ARG A 28 -27.55 8.88 -7.34
CA ARG A 28 -26.45 9.78 -7.61
C ARG A 28 -26.73 11.14 -7.00
N TYR A 29 -25.67 11.82 -6.61
CA TYR A 29 -25.75 13.24 -6.27
C TYR A 29 -26.08 14.08 -7.51
N SER A 30 -26.63 15.28 -7.28
CA SER A 30 -26.69 16.28 -8.34
C SER A 30 -25.28 16.64 -8.80
N PRO A 31 -25.09 17.16 -10.03
CA PRO A 31 -23.76 17.54 -10.51
C PRO A 31 -23.02 18.50 -9.57
N MET A 32 -23.73 19.48 -9.02
CA MET A 32 -23.16 20.46 -8.10
C MET A 32 -22.70 19.82 -6.78
N GLU A 33 -23.53 18.95 -6.22
CA GLU A 33 -23.21 18.25 -4.98
C GLU A 33 -22.07 17.23 -5.18
N GLY A 34 -22.09 16.49 -6.28
CA GLY A 34 -21.05 15.52 -6.60
C GLY A 34 -19.68 16.18 -6.78
N LEU A 35 -19.65 17.38 -7.38
CA LEU A 35 -18.43 18.18 -7.49
C LEU A 35 -17.89 18.57 -6.12
N GLN A 36 -18.75 19.04 -5.21
CA GLN A 36 -18.34 19.43 -3.85
C GLN A 36 -17.82 18.24 -3.03
N LYS A 37 -18.40 17.05 -3.22
CA LYS A 37 -18.02 15.83 -2.50
C LYS A 37 -16.83 15.08 -3.11
N GLY A 38 -16.45 15.41 -4.35
CA GLY A 38 -15.41 14.69 -5.10
C GLY A 38 -15.85 13.33 -5.66
N THR A 39 -17.15 13.02 -5.62
CA THR A 39 -17.76 11.82 -6.19
C THR A 39 -19.25 12.06 -6.47
N ILE A 40 -19.77 11.56 -7.59
CA ILE A 40 -21.21 11.58 -7.88
C ILE A 40 -21.96 10.40 -7.23
N PHE A 41 -21.21 9.39 -6.80
CA PHE A 41 -21.71 8.14 -6.24
C PHE A 41 -21.70 8.22 -4.71
N PRO A 42 -22.87 8.21 -4.04
CA PRO A 42 -22.98 8.29 -2.59
C PRO A 42 -22.20 7.21 -1.84
N GLU A 43 -22.13 6.00 -2.38
CA GLU A 43 -21.43 4.86 -1.80
C GLU A 43 -19.91 5.02 -1.76
N LEU A 44 -19.36 5.94 -2.58
CA LEU A 44 -17.93 6.25 -2.62
C LEU A 44 -17.57 7.46 -1.74
N TYR A 45 -18.55 8.15 -1.15
CA TYR A 45 -18.30 9.32 -0.32
C TYR A 45 -17.77 8.89 1.06
N MET A 46 -16.47 9.01 1.27
CA MET A 46 -15.78 8.73 2.53
C MET A 46 -15.09 10.00 3.05
N PRO A 47 -15.79 10.87 3.79
CA PRO A 47 -15.14 12.02 4.41
C PRO A 47 -14.11 11.53 5.45
N TYR A 48 -12.89 12.05 5.38
CA TYR A 48 -11.88 11.75 6.40
C TYR A 48 -12.42 12.13 7.78
N GLU A 49 -12.38 11.18 8.72
CA GLU A 49 -12.62 11.51 10.13
C GLU A 49 -11.57 12.53 10.55
N LYS A 50 -12.03 13.66 11.11
CA LYS A 50 -11.13 14.60 11.77
C LYS A 50 -10.64 13.90 13.03
N HIS A 51 -9.60 13.07 12.91
CA HIS A 51 -8.82 12.71 14.06
C HIS A 51 -8.32 14.03 14.65
N GLU A 52 -8.84 14.38 15.82
CA GLU A 52 -8.23 15.41 16.65
C GLU A 52 -6.74 15.09 16.65
N ARG A 53 -5.93 16.04 16.16
CA ARG A 53 -4.48 15.92 16.10
C ARG A 53 -4.03 15.70 17.53
N ARG A 54 -3.94 14.44 17.96
CA ARG A 54 -3.29 14.07 19.21
C ARG A 54 -1.91 14.64 19.05
N GLU A 55 -1.67 15.74 19.76
CA GLU A 55 -0.42 16.45 19.70
C GLU A 55 0.65 15.38 19.96
N ARG A 56 1.44 15.07 18.93
CA ARG A 56 2.55 14.14 19.08
C ARG A 56 3.42 14.77 20.17
N GLY A 57 3.40 14.17 21.35
CA GLY A 57 4.20 14.62 22.48
C GLY A 57 5.66 14.78 22.07
N PRO A 58 6.45 15.58 22.80
CA PRO A 58 7.80 15.95 22.41
C PRO A 58 8.63 14.71 22.06
N GLN A 59 9.13 14.67 20.82
CA GLN A 59 10.02 13.62 20.36
C GLN A 59 11.34 13.74 21.12
N VAL A 60 11.56 12.85 22.09
CA VAL A 60 12.86 12.68 22.75
C VAL A 60 13.86 12.27 21.65
N LYS A 61 14.79 13.17 21.32
CA LYS A 61 15.91 12.88 20.43
C LYS A 61 16.75 11.77 21.08
N ARG A 62 16.51 10.52 20.70
CA ARG A 62 17.43 9.44 21.05
C ARG A 62 18.69 9.66 20.25
N GLU A 63 19.78 9.87 20.97
CA GLU A 63 21.09 10.23 20.47
C GLU A 63 21.57 9.18 19.47
N ARG A 64 22.13 9.69 18.38
CA ARG A 64 22.38 8.98 17.13
C ARG A 64 23.73 8.30 17.14
N GLU A 65 24.02 7.55 18.20
CA GLU A 65 25.27 6.81 18.31
C GLU A 65 25.00 5.32 18.48
N GLN A 66 25.66 4.54 17.62
CA GLN A 66 25.65 3.09 17.52
C GLN A 66 24.53 2.50 16.65
N ASP A 67 24.60 2.79 15.35
CA ASP A 67 24.10 1.88 14.31
C ASP A 67 25.24 0.90 13.93
N PRO A 68 25.19 -0.38 14.37
CA PRO A 68 26.28 -1.33 14.19
C PRO A 68 26.44 -1.80 12.73
N TRP A 69 25.52 -1.44 11.84
CA TRP A 69 25.51 -1.92 10.45
C TRP A 69 26.43 -1.13 9.52
N ARG A 70 27.11 -0.07 10.00
CA ARG A 70 28.00 0.76 9.15
C ARG A 70 29.37 0.15 8.82
N PHE A 71 29.76 -0.97 9.43
CA PHE A 71 31.12 -1.53 9.27
C PHE A 71 31.21 -2.82 8.45
N ARG A 72 30.22 -3.14 7.62
CA ARG A 72 30.30 -4.30 6.72
C ARG A 72 30.32 -3.87 5.24
N GLY A 73 31.52 -3.62 4.71
CA GLY A 73 31.80 -3.82 3.30
C GLY A 73 32.38 -2.64 2.51
N ARG A 74 33.71 -2.57 2.42
CA ARG A 74 34.40 -2.44 1.13
C ARG A 74 35.68 -3.27 1.18
N GLY A 75 35.63 -4.45 0.56
CA GLY A 75 36.81 -5.22 0.20
C GLY A 75 37.66 -4.45 -0.82
N GLY A 76 38.98 -4.66 -0.74
CA GLY A 76 39.97 -3.97 -1.56
C GLY A 76 40.01 -4.40 -3.03
N ARG A 77 40.78 -3.64 -3.81
CA ARG A 77 41.37 -4.01 -5.11
C ARG A 77 42.56 -3.08 -5.39
N ASN A 78 43.74 -3.71 -5.43
CA ASN A 78 44.95 -3.52 -6.24
C ASN A 78 45.36 -2.12 -6.75
N GLY A 79 46.67 -1.86 -6.64
CA GLY A 79 47.42 -0.79 -7.30
C GLY A 79 48.74 -0.57 -6.60
#